data_AF-R7QVW5-F1
#
_entry.id   AF-R7QVW5-F1
#
_cell.length_a   1.000
_cell.length_b   1.000
_cell.length_c   1.000
_cell.angle_alpha   90.00
_cell.angle_beta   90.00
_cell.angle_gamma   90.00
#
_symmetry.space_group_name_H-M   'P 1'
#
loop_
_entity.id
_entity.type
_entity.pdbx_description
1 polymer ?
#
loop_
_entity_poly.entity_id
_entity_poly.type
_entity_poly.pdbx_seq_one_letter_code
_entity_poly.pdbx_strand_id
1 'polypeptide(L)'
;MGDTGSLALGGFVAGTAYMLQMPLFILIVGFIYLIEVLSVIIQVTYFKKTGGKRIFRMAPIHHHFELGGWSETKVVAVFSITTAILCMIALLAL
;
A
#
# COMPACT_ATOMS: atom_id res chain seq x y z
N MET A 1 16.22 2.30 -1.44
CA MET A 1 15.56 3.47 -0.82
C MET A 1 16.04 3.70 0.61
N GLY A 2 15.93 2.71 1.51
CA GLY A 2 16.25 2.90 2.93
C GLY A 2 15.24 3.80 3.64
N ASP A 3 15.34 3.92 4.96
CA ASP A 3 14.38 4.68 5.77
C ASP A 3 14.40 6.17 5.43
N THR A 4 15.56 6.75 5.15
CA THR A 4 15.68 8.14 4.72
C THR A 4 14.86 8.42 3.46
N GLY A 5 14.92 7.52 2.47
CA GLY A 5 14.18 7.68 1.22
C GLY A 5 12.68 7.43 1.37
N SER A 6 12.29 6.36 2.08
CA SER A 6 10.87 5.98 2.23
C SER A 6 10.10 6.99 3.07
N LEU A 7 10.67 7.46 4.19
CA LEU A 7 10.03 8.46 5.05
C LEU A 7 9.95 9.83 4.36
N ALA A 8 11.01 10.24 3.65
CA ALA A 8 11.00 11.50 2.89
C ALA A 8 9.92 11.48 1.79
N LEU A 9 9.80 10.40 1.02
CA LEU A 9 8.80 10.27 -0.04
C LEU A 9 7.37 10.19 0.51
N GLY A 10 7.16 9.46 1.60
CA GLY A 10 5.86 9.43 2.29
C GLY A 10 5.45 10.81 2.80
N GLY A 11 6.39 11.55 3.42
CA GLY A 11 6.18 12.93 3.85
C GLY A 11 5.89 13.88 2.70
N PHE A 12 6.60 13.73 1.57
CA PHE A 12 6.37 14.52 0.35
C PHE A 12 4.95 14.31 -0.22
N VAL A 13 4.51 13.05 -0.35
CA VAL A 13 3.15 12.74 -0.87
C VAL A 13 2.08 13.33 0.05
N ALA A 14 2.18 13.11 1.36
CA ALA A 14 1.23 13.64 2.33
C ALA A 14 1.23 15.18 2.34
N GLY A 15 2.42 15.80 2.42
CA GLY A 15 2.58 17.25 2.43
C GLY A 15 2.00 17.91 1.18
N THR A 16 2.23 17.32 0.00
CA THR A 16 1.69 17.82 -1.27
C THR A 16 0.17 17.73 -1.30
N ALA A 17 -0.42 16.63 -0.85
CA ALA A 17 -1.87 16.47 -0.80
C ALA A 17 -2.54 17.51 0.11
N TYR A 18 -1.94 17.84 1.26
CA TYR A 18 -2.44 18.91 2.13
C TYR A 18 -2.26 20.30 1.52
N MET A 19 -1.12 20.57 0.88
CA MET A 19 -0.86 21.85 0.20
C MET A 19 -1.88 22.10 -0.94
N LEU A 20 -2.26 21.04 -1.66
CA LEU A 20 -3.28 21.09 -2.71
C LEU A 20 -4.72 21.04 -2.17
N GLN A 21 -4.93 20.97 -0.86
CA GLN A 21 -6.24 20.79 -0.23
C GLN A 21 -6.98 19.51 -0.67
N MET A 22 -6.24 18.47 -1.05
CA MET A 22 -6.75 17.18 -1.53
C MET A 22 -6.31 15.99 -0.65
N PRO A 23 -6.40 16.03 0.69
CA PRO A 23 -5.92 14.92 1.53
C PRO A 23 -6.72 13.62 1.29
N LEU A 24 -8.00 13.71 0.93
CA LEU A 24 -8.84 12.54 0.66
C LEU A 24 -8.42 11.77 -0.59
N PHE A 25 -7.73 12.42 -1.54
CA PHE A 25 -7.25 11.75 -2.75
C PHE A 25 -6.15 10.74 -2.46
N ILE A 26 -5.44 10.85 -1.32
CA ILE A 26 -4.46 9.83 -0.88
C ILE A 26 -5.10 8.45 -0.78
N LEU A 27 -6.40 8.35 -0.43
CA LEU A 27 -7.09 7.07 -0.37
C LEU A 27 -7.19 6.37 -1.73
N ILE A 28 -7.11 7.13 -2.82
CA ILE A 28 -7.16 6.63 -4.20
C ILE A 28 -5.74 6.48 -4.75
N VAL A 29 -4.97 7.57 -4.80
CA VAL A 29 -3.63 7.56 -5.43
C VAL A 29 -2.60 6.78 -4.60
N GLY A 30 -2.76 6.80 -3.27
CA GLY A 30 -1.94 6.07 -2.31
C GLY A 30 -2.56 4.74 -1.87
N PHE A 31 -3.53 4.21 -2.62
CA PHE A 31 -4.26 3.00 -2.24
C PHE A 31 -3.34 1.80 -1.98
N ILE A 32 -2.29 1.62 -2.79
CA ILE A 32 -1.30 0.55 -2.55
C ILE A 32 -0.60 0.74 -1.21
N TYR A 33 -0.23 1.98 -0.84
CA TYR A 33 0.37 2.26 0.48
C TYR A 33 -0.61 1.91 1.62
N LEU A 34 -1.89 2.25 1.42
CA LEU A 34 -2.94 2.01 2.38
C LEU A 34 -3.16 0.49 2.60
N ILE A 35 -3.30 -0.30 1.55
CA ILE A 35 -3.51 -1.75 1.69
C ILE A 35 -2.30 -2.46 2.30
N GLU A 36 -1.08 -1.98 2.04
CA GLU A 36 0.13 -2.52 2.65
C GLU A 36 0.11 -2.35 4.17
N VAL A 37 -0.15 -1.13 4.65
CA VAL A 37 -0.25 -0.84 6.08
C VAL A 37 -1.46 -1.55 6.71
N LEU A 38 -2.62 -1.53 6.06
CA LEU A 38 -3.81 -2.23 6.55
C LEU A 38 -3.58 -3.74 6.66
N SER A 39 -2.87 -4.35 5.71
CA SER A 39 -2.56 -5.78 5.76
C SER A 39 -1.74 -6.14 6.99
N VAL A 40 -0.78 -5.29 7.39
CA VAL A 40 0.03 -5.47 8.59
C VAL A 40 -0.82 -5.31 9.85
N ILE A 41 -1.64 -4.26 9.93
CA ILE A 41 -2.54 -4.03 11.07
C ILE A 41 -3.47 -5.23 11.24
N ILE A 42 -4.14 -5.66 10.17
CA ILE A 42 -5.06 -6.80 10.18
C ILE A 42 -4.33 -8.08 10.60
N GLN A 43 -3.16 -8.37 10.02
CA GLN A 43 -2.38 -9.56 10.32
C GLN A 43 -1.95 -9.60 11.79
N VAL A 44 -1.41 -8.50 12.31
CA VAL A 44 -0.94 -8.42 13.71
C VAL A 44 -2.11 -8.52 14.68
N THR A 45 -3.22 -7.82 14.42
CA THR A 45 -4.44 -7.91 15.24
C THR A 45 -5.00 -9.33 15.22
N TYR A 46 -5.08 -9.97 14.05
CA TYR A 46 -5.58 -11.33 13.91
C TYR A 46 -4.69 -12.35 14.61
N PHE A 47 -3.36 -12.25 14.44
CA PHE A 47 -2.40 -13.14 15.09
C PHE A 47 -2.52 -13.09 16.62
N LYS A 48 -2.62 -11.88 17.18
CA LYS A 48 -2.81 -11.68 18.63
C LYS A 48 -4.17 -12.21 19.11
N LYS A 49 -5.27 -11.93 18.39
CA LYS A 49 -6.62 -12.35 18.79
C LYS A 49 -6.84 -13.87 18.69
N THR A 50 -6.16 -14.54 17.77
CA THR A 50 -6.36 -15.97 17.50
C THR A 50 -5.32 -16.88 18.13
N GLY A 51 -4.36 -16.32 18.88
CA GLY A 51 -3.30 -17.10 19.52
C GLY A 51 -2.31 -17.71 18.53
N GLY A 52 -2.07 -17.05 17.39
CA GLY A 52 -1.02 -17.45 16.45
C GLY A 52 -1.49 -17.84 15.04
N LYS A 53 -2.79 -17.76 14.73
CA LYS A 53 -3.25 -17.97 13.35
C LYS A 53 -2.90 -16.75 12.48
N ARG A 54 -2.68 -17.00 11.20
CA ARG A 54 -2.39 -15.97 10.19
C ARG A 54 -3.53 -15.89 9.19
N ILE A 55 -3.96 -14.67 8.82
CA ILE A 55 -5.01 -14.47 7.81
C ILE A 55 -4.41 -14.33 6.41
N PHE A 56 -3.27 -13.64 6.31
CA PHE A 56 -2.43 -13.64 5.11
C PHE A 56 -1.26 -14.62 5.30
N ARG A 57 -0.78 -15.25 4.22
CA ARG A 57 0.46 -16.07 4.24
C ARG A 57 1.62 -15.32 4.92
N MET A 58 1.78 -14.05 4.57
CA MET A 58 2.68 -13.09 5.20
C MET A 58 2.12 -11.67 5.03
N ALA A 59 2.46 -10.76 5.93
CA ALA A 59 2.24 -9.33 5.78
C ALA A 59 3.62 -8.64 5.81
N PRO A 60 3.86 -7.57 5.02
CA PRO A 60 2.88 -6.83 4.21
C PRO A 60 2.37 -7.61 2.97
N ILE A 61 1.36 -7.08 2.26
CA ILE A 61 0.53 -7.86 1.33
C ILE A 61 1.29 -8.29 0.07
N HIS A 62 2.35 -7.59 -0.35
CA HIS A 62 3.20 -8.07 -1.46
C HIS A 62 3.79 -9.47 -1.18
N HIS A 63 4.26 -9.74 0.04
CA HIS A 63 4.78 -11.06 0.42
C HIS A 63 3.69 -12.14 0.43
N HIS A 64 2.42 -11.77 0.65
CA HIS A 64 1.31 -12.71 0.50
C HIS A 64 1.22 -13.26 -0.93
N PHE A 65 1.45 -12.40 -1.94
CA PHE A 65 1.43 -12.77 -3.35
C PHE A 65 2.68 -13.55 -3.76
N GLU A 66 3.85 -13.15 -3.26
CA GLU A 66 5.11 -13.89 -3.48
C GLU A 66 5.02 -15.33 -2.96
N LEU A 67 4.58 -15.51 -1.71
CA LEU A 67 4.32 -16.85 -1.14
C LEU A 67 3.12 -17.56 -1.81
N GLY A 68 2.31 -16.82 -2.56
CA GLY A 68 1.27 -17.37 -3.44
C GLY A 68 1.78 -17.82 -4.81
N GLY A 69 3.10 -17.70 -5.07
CA GLY A 69 3.75 -18.14 -6.31
C GLY A 69 3.96 -17.04 -7.35
N TRP A 70 3.75 -15.76 -7.01
CA TRP A 70 4.08 -14.67 -7.93
C TRP A 70 5.57 -14.33 -7.87
N SER A 71 6.18 -14.01 -9.01
CA SER A 71 7.52 -13.41 -9.02
C SER A 71 7.46 -11.99 -8.46
N GLU A 72 8.54 -11.55 -7.81
CA GLU A 72 8.69 -10.18 -7.33
C GLU A 72 8.42 -9.16 -8.45
N THR A 73 8.95 -9.40 -9.65
CA THR A 73 8.72 -8.57 -10.84
C THR A 73 7.25 -8.47 -11.22
N LYS A 74 6.49 -9.57 -11.08
CA LYS A 74 5.04 -9.57 -11.35
C LYS A 74 4.29 -8.76 -10.29
N VAL A 75 4.67 -8.88 -9.02
CA VAL A 75 4.04 -8.10 -7.93
C VAL A 75 4.26 -6.61 -8.16
N VAL A 76 5.50 -6.20 -8.42
CA VAL A 76 5.86 -4.81 -8.72
C VAL A 76 5.06 -4.30 -9.93
N ALA A 77 5.04 -5.05 -11.04
CA ALA A 77 4.32 -4.65 -12.24
C ALA A 77 2.81 -4.46 -11.99
N VAL A 78 2.16 -5.41 -11.32
CA VAL A 78 0.72 -5.33 -11.01
C VAL A 78 0.42 -4.16 -10.09
N PHE A 79 1.24 -3.92 -9.06
CA PHE A 79 1.03 -2.82 -8.12
C PHE A 79 1.24 -1.46 -8.79
N SER A 80 2.24 -1.34 -9.68
CA SER A 80 2.47 -0.13 -10.48
C SER A 80 1.34 0.14 -11.46
N ILE A 81 0.86 -0.88 -12.20
CA ILE A 81 -0.27 -0.74 -13.14
C ILE A 81 -1.54 -0.35 -12.37
N THR A 82 -1.81 -0.99 -11.24
CA THR A 82 -2.96 -0.66 -10.39
C THR A 82 -2.89 0.79 -9.92
N THR A 83 -1.72 1.23 -9.45
CA THR A 83 -1.50 2.63 -9.04
C THR A 83 -1.73 3.60 -10.19
N ALA A 84 -1.21 3.30 -11.39
CA ALA A 84 -1.40 4.14 -12.56
C ALA A 84 -2.89 4.29 -12.95
N ILE A 85 -3.65 3.19 -12.89
CA ILE A 85 -5.10 3.21 -13.14
C ILE A 85 -5.83 4.05 -12.10
N LEU A 86 -5.50 3.89 -10.81
CA LEU A 86 -6.11 4.68 -9.74
C LEU A 86 -5.77 6.17 -9.86
N CYS A 87 -4.56 6.52 -10.29
CA CYS A 87 -4.20 7.90 -10.61
C CYS A 87 -5.03 8.46 -11.77
N MET A 88 -5.30 7.69 -12.82
CA MET A 88 -6.21 8.11 -13.90
C MET A 88 -7.64 8.34 -13.39
N ILE A 89 -8.14 7.44 -12.55
CA ILE A 89 -9.47 7.59 -11.93
C ILE A 89 -9.51 8.84 -11.04
N ALA A 90 -8.47 9.08 -10.24
CA ALA A 90 -8.34 10.28 -9.42
C ALA A 90 -8.35 11.55 -10.29
N LEU A 91 -7.63 11.57 -11.41
CA LEU A 91 -7.64 12.71 -12.33
C LEU A 91 -9.03 12.98 -12.93
N LEU A 92 -9.80 11.93 -13.25
CA LEU A 92 -11.18 12.08 -13.74
C LEU A 92 -12.18 12.53 -12.65
N ALA A 93 -11.83 12.31 -11.38
CA ALA A 93 -12.63 12.70 -10.23
C ALA A 93 -12.31 14.11 -9.69
N LEU A 94 -11.30 14.77 -10.26
CA LEU A 94 -10.91 16.16 -9.98
C LEU A 94 -11.91 17.14 -10.61
#